data_AF-A0A918TPV5-F1
#
_entry.id   AF-A0A918TPV5-F1
#
_cell.length_a   1.000
_cell.length_b   1.000
_cell.length_c   1.000
_cell.angle_alpha   90.00
_cell.angle_beta   90.00
_cell.angle_gamma   90.00
#
_symmetry.space_group_name_H-M   'P 1'
#
loop_
_entity.id
_entity.type
_entity.pdbx_description
1 polymer ?
#
loop_
_entity_poly.entity_id
_entity_poly.type
_entity_poly.pdbx_seq_one_letter_code
_entity_poly.pdbx_strand_id
1 'polypeptide(L)'
;MLRRLATLSCIVGSSAVAEVDTTKTAMAQCAAIKGDLERLTCFDGLASNIGVDGPQPVEKLVGDVGKWQVERTKNPIDDTETVVLALPASQGQSGFGQPIMLLLRCQSKTFEMFVVWNEYLASDGDFGDNWKNIVVRHGEGTARTERWYTSTDQKATFAQDSLKHLKEMIKNESFVTQTTPYNSSPITAVFETNGISEAILPILDVCQLKL
;
A
#
# COMPACT_ATOMS: atom_id res chain seq x y z
N MET A 1 15.04 -78.04 -18.75
CA MET A 1 13.89 -77.52 -19.52
C MET A 1 13.62 -76.09 -19.07
N LEU A 2 14.02 -75.09 -19.87
CA LEU A 2 13.80 -73.67 -19.58
C LEU A 2 12.34 -73.28 -19.89
N ARG A 3 11.61 -72.74 -18.91
CA ARG A 3 10.35 -72.01 -19.13
C ARG A 3 10.63 -70.51 -19.19
N ARG A 4 10.40 -69.91 -20.37
CA ARG A 4 10.41 -68.46 -20.57
C ARG A 4 9.09 -67.89 -20.02
N LEU A 5 9.15 -66.96 -19.06
CA LEU A 5 8.02 -66.09 -18.74
C LEU A 5 8.12 -64.82 -19.61
N ALA A 6 7.09 -64.57 -20.40
CA ALA A 6 6.89 -63.32 -21.12
C ALA A 6 6.05 -62.39 -20.25
N THR A 7 6.65 -61.30 -19.76
CA THR A 7 5.94 -60.22 -19.06
C THR A 7 5.31 -59.27 -20.07
N LEU A 8 3.97 -59.23 -20.07
CA LEU A 8 3.14 -58.32 -20.85
C LEU A 8 3.13 -56.96 -20.14
N SER A 9 3.73 -55.94 -20.74
CA SER A 9 3.73 -54.56 -20.23
C SER A 9 2.54 -53.79 -20.81
N CYS A 10 1.54 -53.48 -19.98
CA CYS A 10 0.42 -52.62 -20.36
C CYS A 10 0.86 -51.14 -20.32
N ILE A 11 0.92 -50.52 -21.49
CA ILE A 11 1.11 -49.07 -21.63
C ILE A 11 -0.26 -48.41 -21.40
N VAL A 12 -0.45 -47.78 -20.25
CA VAL A 12 -1.61 -46.91 -20.00
C VAL A 12 -1.26 -45.51 -20.51
N GLY A 13 -1.78 -45.14 -21.67
CA GLY A 13 -1.67 -43.77 -22.19
C GLY A 13 -2.61 -42.85 -21.40
N SER A 14 -2.06 -41.95 -20.60
CA SER A 14 -2.81 -40.83 -20.02
C SER A 14 -3.05 -39.79 -21.11
N SER A 15 -4.32 -39.62 -21.51
CA SER A 15 -4.74 -38.47 -22.32
C SER A 15 -4.80 -37.25 -21.41
N ALA A 16 -3.91 -36.27 -21.61
CA ALA A 16 -4.03 -34.96 -20.99
C ALA A 16 -5.23 -34.24 -21.60
N VAL A 17 -6.31 -34.09 -20.82
CA VAL A 17 -7.41 -33.20 -21.17
C VAL A 17 -6.94 -31.77 -20.87
N ALA A 18 -6.79 -30.95 -21.90
CA ALA A 18 -6.53 -29.53 -21.71
C ALA A 18 -7.74 -28.88 -21.04
N GLU A 19 -7.56 -28.31 -19.85
CA GLU A 19 -8.58 -27.46 -19.22
C GLU A 19 -8.78 -26.22 -20.08
N VAL A 20 -9.92 -26.15 -20.77
CA VAL A 20 -10.35 -24.94 -21.45
C VAL A 20 -10.68 -23.91 -20.36
N ASP A 21 -10.01 -22.76 -20.40
CA ASP A 21 -10.32 -21.60 -19.58
C ASP A 21 -11.69 -21.04 -20.01
N THR A 22 -12.75 -21.63 -19.42
CA THR A 22 -14.16 -21.43 -19.76
C THR A 22 -14.59 -19.98 -19.68
N THR A 23 -13.96 -19.19 -18.80
CA THR A 23 -14.22 -17.77 -18.61
C THR A 23 -13.76 -16.94 -19.81
N LYS A 24 -12.54 -17.16 -20.31
CA LYS A 24 -12.03 -16.44 -21.50
C LYS A 24 -12.89 -16.70 -22.73
N THR A 25 -13.34 -17.94 -22.91
CA THR A 25 -14.22 -18.31 -24.02
C THR A 25 -15.58 -17.62 -23.91
N ALA A 26 -16.19 -17.58 -22.72
CA ALA A 26 -17.48 -16.92 -22.50
C ALA A 26 -17.39 -15.39 -22.71
N MET A 27 -16.30 -14.76 -22.26
CA MET A 27 -16.05 -13.33 -22.53
C MET A 27 -15.92 -13.04 -24.03
N ALA A 28 -15.19 -13.88 -24.78
CA ALA A 28 -15.03 -13.73 -26.22
C ALA A 28 -16.36 -13.87 -26.98
N GLN A 29 -17.26 -14.74 -26.51
CA GLN A 29 -18.61 -14.88 -27.05
C GLN A 29 -19.45 -13.61 -26.85
N CYS A 30 -19.43 -13.01 -25.65
CA CYS A 30 -20.12 -11.75 -25.41
C CYS A 30 -19.53 -10.61 -26.27
N ALA A 31 -18.20 -10.53 -26.40
CA ALA A 31 -17.53 -9.50 -27.19
C ALA A 31 -17.88 -9.54 -28.70
N ALA A 32 -18.26 -10.71 -29.24
CA ALA A 32 -18.62 -10.87 -30.64
C ALA A 32 -20.03 -10.33 -30.99
N ILE A 33 -20.85 -9.99 -29.99
CA ILE A 33 -22.20 -9.46 -30.18
C ILE A 33 -22.13 -8.00 -30.67
N LYS A 34 -22.79 -7.71 -31.80
CA LYS A 34 -22.78 -6.38 -32.44
C LYS A 34 -23.68 -5.36 -31.75
N GLY A 35 -24.82 -5.80 -31.21
CA GLY A 35 -25.78 -4.92 -30.54
C GLY A 35 -25.28 -4.51 -29.16
N ASP A 36 -25.25 -3.21 -28.88
CA ASP A 36 -24.66 -2.71 -27.64
C ASP A 36 -25.42 -3.18 -26.39
N LEU A 37 -26.76 -3.23 -26.46
CA LEU A 37 -27.60 -3.65 -25.35
C LEU A 37 -27.51 -5.17 -25.12
N GLU A 38 -27.50 -5.95 -26.19
CA GLU A 38 -27.36 -7.41 -26.13
C GLU A 38 -25.96 -7.82 -25.66
N ARG A 39 -24.93 -7.09 -26.12
CA ARG A 39 -23.55 -7.28 -25.65
C ARG A 39 -23.45 -6.98 -24.16
N LEU A 40 -24.03 -5.87 -23.71
CA LEU A 40 -24.07 -5.49 -22.29
C LEU A 40 -24.78 -6.57 -21.47
N THR A 41 -25.96 -7.00 -21.91
CA THR A 41 -26.74 -8.06 -21.24
C THR A 41 -25.95 -9.36 -21.13
N CYS A 42 -25.16 -9.72 -22.15
CA CYS A 42 -24.29 -10.90 -22.11
C CYS A 42 -23.19 -10.77 -21.06
N PHE A 43 -22.52 -9.62 -20.99
CA PHE A 43 -21.49 -9.37 -19.98
C PHE A 43 -22.07 -9.37 -18.57
N ASP A 44 -23.23 -8.74 -18.36
CA ASP A 44 -23.91 -8.72 -17.07
C ASP A 44 -24.33 -10.13 -16.63
N GLY A 45 -24.85 -10.94 -17.57
CA GLY A 45 -25.17 -12.34 -17.32
C GLY A 45 -23.95 -13.20 -17.00
N LEU A 46 -22.83 -12.99 -17.71
CA LEU A 46 -21.57 -13.66 -17.41
C LEU A 46 -21.06 -13.28 -16.01
N ALA A 47 -21.09 -11.99 -15.68
CA ALA A 47 -20.70 -11.49 -14.37
C ALA A 47 -21.54 -12.12 -13.26
N SER A 48 -22.86 -12.26 -13.47
CA SER A 48 -23.76 -12.90 -12.51
C SER A 48 -23.49 -14.40 -12.37
N ASN A 49 -23.25 -15.10 -13.47
CA ASN A 49 -22.96 -16.53 -13.46
C ASN A 49 -21.68 -16.88 -12.69
N ILE A 50 -20.68 -16.00 -12.69
CA ILE A 50 -19.41 -16.19 -11.97
C ILE A 50 -19.37 -15.46 -10.62
N GLY A 51 -20.48 -14.82 -10.21
CA GLY A 51 -20.60 -14.14 -8.92
C GLY A 51 -19.78 -12.85 -8.78
N VAL A 52 -19.53 -12.15 -9.89
CA VAL A 52 -18.80 -10.86 -9.92
C VAL A 52 -19.66 -9.66 -10.35
N ASP A 53 -20.97 -9.85 -10.43
CA ASP A 53 -21.98 -8.82 -10.74
C ASP A 53 -22.20 -7.80 -9.61
N GLY A 54 -21.68 -8.08 -8.42
CA GLY A 54 -21.67 -7.16 -7.29
C GLY A 54 -20.37 -6.35 -7.16
N PRO A 55 -20.37 -5.31 -6.31
CA PRO A 55 -19.13 -4.71 -5.81
C PRO A 55 -18.25 -5.85 -5.29
N GLN A 56 -17.10 -6.05 -5.94
CA GLN A 56 -16.15 -7.02 -5.43
C GLN A 56 -15.74 -6.57 -4.04
N PRO A 57 -15.59 -7.50 -3.07
CA PRO A 57 -14.94 -7.18 -1.83
C PRO A 57 -13.55 -6.65 -2.18
N VAL A 58 -13.39 -5.32 -2.17
CA VAL A 58 -12.07 -4.73 -1.94
C VAL A 58 -11.70 -5.35 -0.61
N GLU A 59 -10.65 -6.20 -0.61
CA GLU A 59 -10.22 -7.01 0.50
C GLU A 59 -10.33 -6.17 1.78
N LYS A 60 -11.44 -6.34 2.50
CA LYS A 60 -11.78 -5.45 3.60
C LYS A 60 -10.80 -5.82 4.68
N LEU A 61 -9.92 -4.89 5.05
CA LEU A 61 -9.10 -5.04 6.23
C LEU A 61 -10.02 -5.44 7.39
N VAL A 62 -9.74 -6.59 7.99
CA VAL A 62 -10.59 -7.21 8.99
C VAL A 62 -10.39 -6.44 10.30
N GLY A 63 -10.97 -5.25 10.42
CA GLY A 63 -10.79 -4.39 11.57
C GLY A 63 -11.18 -2.94 11.31
N ASP A 64 -11.39 -2.18 12.38
CA ASP A 64 -11.55 -0.72 12.28
C ASP A 64 -10.17 -0.09 12.06
N VAL A 65 -9.93 0.37 10.83
CA VAL A 65 -8.69 1.06 10.43
C VAL A 65 -8.78 2.57 10.68
N GLY A 66 -9.84 3.08 11.30
CA GLY A 66 -10.02 4.49 11.59
C GLY A 66 -9.97 5.36 10.31
N LYS A 67 -9.12 6.38 10.33
CA LYS A 67 -8.94 7.32 9.20
C LYS A 67 -7.83 6.90 8.23
N TRP A 68 -7.23 5.72 8.44
CA TRP A 68 -6.19 5.21 7.56
C TRP A 68 -6.77 4.80 6.20
N GLN A 69 -6.10 5.22 5.14
CA GLN A 69 -6.36 4.81 3.78
C GLN A 69 -5.27 3.82 3.38
N VAL A 70 -5.66 2.66 2.85
CA VAL A 70 -4.71 1.61 2.47
C VAL A 70 -4.84 1.33 0.98
N GLU A 71 -3.71 1.42 0.28
CA GLU A 71 -3.60 1.16 -1.15
C GLU A 71 -2.54 0.08 -1.39
N ARG A 72 -2.88 -0.88 -2.26
CA ARG A 72 -1.95 -1.91 -2.76
C ARG A 72 -1.85 -1.77 -4.27
N THR A 73 -0.63 -1.65 -4.76
CA THR A 73 -0.34 -1.46 -6.18
C THR A 73 0.78 -2.40 -6.60
N LYS A 74 0.63 -3.01 -7.78
CA LYS A 74 1.67 -3.86 -8.37
C LYS A 74 2.59 -3.01 -9.23
N ASN A 75 3.90 -3.09 -9.01
CA ASN A 75 4.89 -2.41 -9.82
C ASN A 75 4.93 -3.05 -11.22
N PRO A 76 4.68 -2.30 -12.31
CA PRO A 76 4.66 -2.86 -13.66
C PRO A 76 6.04 -3.24 -14.20
N ILE A 77 7.13 -2.85 -13.52
CA ILE A 77 8.51 -3.13 -13.97
C ILE A 77 8.98 -4.51 -13.52
N ASP A 78 8.65 -4.90 -12.29
CA ASP A 78 9.21 -6.09 -11.62
C ASP A 78 8.16 -6.95 -10.91
N ASP A 79 6.87 -6.63 -11.09
CA ASP A 79 5.73 -7.30 -10.49
C ASP A 79 5.73 -7.28 -8.95
N THR A 80 6.60 -6.51 -8.31
CA THR A 80 6.63 -6.41 -6.84
C THR A 80 5.45 -5.62 -6.32
N GLU A 81 4.93 -6.03 -5.17
CA GLU A 81 3.84 -5.31 -4.53
C GLU A 81 4.37 -4.10 -3.74
N THR A 82 3.67 -2.99 -3.88
CA THR A 82 3.84 -1.77 -3.08
C THR A 82 2.57 -1.55 -2.27
N VAL A 83 2.74 -1.34 -0.98
CA VAL A 83 1.64 -1.03 -0.06
C VAL A 83 1.87 0.34 0.53
N VAL A 84 0.86 1.20 0.49
CA VAL A 84 0.88 2.54 1.07
C VAL A 84 -0.29 2.69 2.03
N LEU A 85 0.03 3.10 3.25
CA LEU A 85 -0.91 3.60 4.24
C LEU A 85 -0.80 5.12 4.24
N ALA A 86 -1.92 5.81 4.12
CA ALA A 86 -1.99 7.26 4.21
C ALA A 86 -2.93 7.70 5.33
N LEU A 87 -2.50 8.65 6.13
CA LEU A 87 -3.28 9.27 7.20
C LEU A 87 -3.23 10.80 7.05
N PRO A 88 -4.36 11.46 6.75
CA PRO A 88 -4.41 12.92 6.76
C PRO A 88 -4.25 13.46 8.18
N ALA A 89 -3.56 14.59 8.31
CA ALA A 89 -3.49 15.30 9.58
C ALA A 89 -4.89 15.74 10.02
N SER A 90 -5.23 15.46 11.28
CA SER A 90 -6.44 15.95 11.94
C SER A 90 -6.39 17.47 12.17
N GLN A 91 -5.18 18.02 12.32
CA GLN A 91 -4.92 19.45 12.48
C GLN A 91 -3.63 19.81 11.77
N GLY A 92 -3.57 21.03 11.23
CA GLY A 92 -2.44 21.53 10.47
C GLY A 92 -2.62 21.36 8.96
N GLN A 93 -2.04 22.28 8.23
CA GLN A 93 -2.04 22.33 6.77
C GLN A 93 -0.78 23.05 6.31
N SER A 94 -0.43 22.90 5.03
CA SER A 94 0.65 23.69 4.43
C SER A 94 0.30 25.18 4.40
N GLY A 95 1.29 26.04 4.15
CA GLY A 95 1.07 27.48 3.94
C GLY A 95 0.10 27.80 2.79
N PHE A 96 -0.16 26.83 1.90
CA PHE A 96 -1.12 26.94 0.80
C PHE A 96 -2.49 26.31 1.10
N GLY A 97 -2.73 25.87 2.35
CA GLY A 97 -3.98 25.23 2.74
C GLY A 97 -4.14 23.79 2.24
N GLN A 98 -3.05 23.14 1.81
CA GLN A 98 -3.09 21.74 1.39
C GLN A 98 -2.94 20.82 2.62
N PRO A 99 -3.61 19.65 2.63
CA PRO A 99 -3.53 18.72 3.73
C PRO A 99 -2.09 18.19 3.89
N ILE A 100 -1.63 18.07 5.13
CA ILE A 100 -0.37 17.37 5.44
C ILE A 100 -0.70 15.88 5.64
N MET A 101 0.07 14.99 5.04
CA MET A 101 -0.19 13.55 5.06
C MET A 101 0.96 12.79 5.73
N LEU A 102 0.63 11.86 6.62
CA LEU A 102 1.56 10.84 7.10
C LEU A 102 1.43 9.60 6.21
N LEU A 103 2.54 9.10 5.69
CA LEU A 103 2.59 7.90 4.87
C LEU A 103 3.48 6.85 5.51
N LEU A 104 3.01 5.61 5.51
CA LEU A 104 3.80 4.42 5.77
C LEU A 104 3.80 3.60 4.49
N ARG A 105 4.97 3.20 4.00
CA ARG A 105 5.12 2.53 2.72
C ARG A 105 5.98 1.29 2.87
N CYS A 106 5.51 0.20 2.28
CA CYS A 106 6.35 -0.93 1.90
C CYS A 106 6.56 -0.87 0.38
N GLN A 107 7.79 -0.69 -0.08
CA GLN A 107 8.14 -0.72 -1.50
C GLN A 107 9.45 -1.48 -1.68
N SER A 108 9.45 -2.46 -2.58
CA SER A 108 10.64 -3.28 -2.86
C SER A 108 11.29 -3.84 -1.56
N LYS A 109 10.44 -4.33 -0.63
CA LYS A 109 10.80 -4.85 0.71
C LYS A 109 11.44 -3.84 1.67
N THR A 110 11.39 -2.55 1.35
CA THR A 110 11.84 -1.48 2.24
C THR A 110 10.64 -0.83 2.90
N PHE A 111 10.67 -0.76 4.23
CA PHE A 111 9.67 -0.05 5.02
C PHE A 111 10.14 1.37 5.31
N GLU A 112 9.31 2.35 4.98
CA GLU A 112 9.58 3.77 5.19
C GLU A 112 8.36 4.47 5.78
N MET A 113 8.60 5.41 6.67
CA MET A 113 7.61 6.36 7.17
C MET A 113 8.04 7.77 6.79
N PHE A 114 7.14 8.54 6.23
CA PHE A 114 7.43 9.92 5.82
C PHE A 114 6.20 10.81 5.92
N VAL A 115 6.43 12.11 6.04
CA VAL A 115 5.38 13.13 6.05
C VAL A 115 5.47 13.93 4.76
N VAL A 116 4.35 14.05 4.05
CA VAL A 116 4.19 14.93 2.89
C VAL A 116 3.59 16.25 3.37
N TRP A 117 4.39 17.31 3.30
CA TRP A 117 4.04 18.64 3.82
C TRP A 117 3.33 19.51 2.80
N ASN A 118 3.37 19.16 1.51
CA ASN A 118 2.80 19.94 0.41
C ASN A 118 3.32 21.40 0.36
N GLU A 119 4.57 21.60 0.77
CA GLU A 119 5.29 22.87 0.73
C GLU A 119 6.78 22.60 0.60
N TYR A 120 7.50 23.50 -0.08
CA TYR A 120 8.94 23.35 -0.26
C TYR A 120 9.69 23.65 1.04
N LEU A 121 10.49 22.70 1.52
CA LEU A 121 11.09 22.79 2.85
C LEU A 121 12.50 23.39 2.86
N ALA A 122 13.26 23.24 1.77
CA ALA A 122 14.73 23.35 1.76
C ALA A 122 15.41 22.37 2.74
N SER A 123 16.74 22.24 2.62
CA SER A 123 17.58 21.53 3.59
C SER A 123 17.98 22.45 4.73
N ASP A 124 18.11 21.91 5.94
CA ASP A 124 18.70 22.60 7.10
C ASP A 124 20.22 22.34 7.22
N GLY A 125 20.78 21.52 6.32
CA GLY A 125 22.20 21.17 6.28
C GLY A 125 23.05 22.04 5.36
N ASP A 126 24.32 21.64 5.20
CA ASP A 126 25.27 22.31 4.30
C ASP A 126 24.99 21.97 2.83
N PHE A 127 25.73 22.61 1.91
CA PHE A 127 25.58 22.34 0.48
C PHE A 127 25.79 20.85 0.15
N GLY A 128 24.74 20.22 -0.39
CA GLY A 128 24.72 18.80 -0.73
C GLY A 128 23.99 17.91 0.29
N ASP A 129 23.70 18.42 1.48
CA ASP A 129 22.87 17.73 2.46
C ASP A 129 21.39 17.80 2.09
N ASN A 130 20.67 16.70 2.31
CA ASN A 130 19.23 16.60 2.08
C ASN A 130 18.52 16.15 3.36
N TRP A 131 18.55 16.98 4.40
CA TRP A 131 17.87 16.69 5.65
C TRP A 131 17.20 17.92 6.26
N LYS A 132 16.19 17.68 7.09
CA LYS A 132 15.38 18.69 7.77
C LYS A 132 15.27 18.37 9.25
N ASN A 133 15.24 19.39 10.11
CA ASN A 133 14.86 19.22 11.50
C ASN A 133 13.34 19.04 11.61
N ILE A 134 12.94 17.92 12.23
CA ILE A 134 11.55 17.61 12.52
C ILE A 134 11.40 17.46 14.03
N VAL A 135 10.55 18.28 14.62
CA VAL A 135 10.10 18.06 16.00
C VAL A 135 9.06 16.96 15.96
N VAL A 136 9.25 15.91 16.74
CA VAL A 136 8.35 14.77 16.83
C VAL A 136 7.85 14.59 18.26
N ARG A 137 6.57 14.21 18.40
CA ARG A 137 5.97 13.84 19.68
C ARG A 137 4.98 12.70 19.47
N HIS A 138 5.03 11.69 20.33
CA HIS A 138 4.08 10.57 20.35
C HIS A 138 3.20 10.71 21.59
N GLY A 139 1.88 10.73 21.42
CA GLY A 139 0.92 10.92 22.51
C GLY A 139 1.26 12.13 23.38
N GLU A 140 1.25 11.90 24.69
CA GLU A 140 1.62 12.90 25.69
C GLU A 140 3.12 12.94 26.02
N GLY A 141 3.94 12.12 25.37
CA GLY A 141 5.38 12.02 25.63
C GLY A 141 6.17 13.30 25.35
N THR A 142 7.46 13.30 25.66
CA THR A 142 8.34 14.46 25.44
C THR A 142 8.60 14.69 23.95
N ALA A 143 8.40 15.93 23.50
CA ALA A 143 8.77 16.35 22.14
C ALA A 143 10.30 16.38 21.98
N ARG A 144 10.80 15.97 20.83
CA ARG A 144 12.23 15.96 20.52
C ARG A 144 12.48 16.31 19.06
N THR A 145 13.62 16.90 18.78
CA THR A 145 14.04 17.22 17.41
C THR A 145 14.87 16.07 16.85
N GLU A 146 14.52 15.64 15.65
CA GLU A 146 15.22 14.60 14.89
C GLU A 146 15.59 15.14 13.50
N ARG A 147 16.62 14.55 12.88
CA ARG A 147 16.97 14.84 11.48
C ARG A 147 16.28 13.82 10.59
N TRP A 148 15.50 14.28 9.64
CA TRP A 148 14.81 13.44 8.66
C TRP A 148 15.31 13.79 7.25
N TYR A 149 15.42 12.81 6.36
CA TYR A 149 15.86 13.08 4.99
C TYR A 149 14.75 13.77 4.19
N THR A 150 15.08 14.71 3.32
CA THR A 150 14.10 15.34 2.44
C THR A 150 13.89 14.52 1.17
N SER A 151 12.67 14.54 0.62
CA SER A 151 12.38 14.00 -0.71
C SER A 151 13.16 14.74 -1.80
N THR A 152 13.28 14.13 -2.98
CA THR A 152 13.92 14.75 -4.15
C THR A 152 13.27 16.08 -4.54
N ASP A 153 11.94 16.21 -4.41
CA ASP A 153 11.21 17.45 -4.65
C ASP A 153 11.13 18.39 -3.43
N GLN A 154 11.73 17.98 -2.30
CA GLN A 154 11.81 18.68 -1.02
C GLN A 154 10.45 19.07 -0.41
N LYS A 155 9.41 18.29 -0.69
CA LYS A 155 8.06 18.47 -0.13
C LYS A 155 7.66 17.39 0.89
N ALA A 156 8.51 16.40 1.10
CA ALA A 156 8.32 15.36 2.10
C ALA A 156 9.60 15.12 2.91
N THR A 157 9.42 14.54 4.10
CA THR A 157 10.53 14.19 5.00
C THR A 157 10.40 12.75 5.48
N PHE A 158 11.48 11.98 5.38
CA PHE A 158 11.56 10.56 5.71
C PHE A 158 12.23 10.35 7.07
N ALA A 159 11.55 9.63 7.95
CA ALA A 159 12.05 9.29 9.27
C ALA A 159 13.21 8.30 9.18
N GLN A 160 14.32 8.60 9.88
CA GLN A 160 15.48 7.71 9.91
C GLN A 160 15.15 6.35 10.56
N ASP A 161 14.33 6.34 11.62
CA ASP A 161 13.97 5.12 12.35
C ASP A 161 12.47 4.84 12.23
N SER A 162 12.02 4.59 11.00
CA SER A 162 10.61 4.41 10.65
C SER A 162 9.92 3.33 11.50
N LEU A 163 10.60 2.21 11.78
CA LEU A 163 10.05 1.12 12.59
C LEU A 163 9.85 1.55 14.05
N LYS A 164 10.77 2.32 14.63
CA LYS A 164 10.58 2.85 15.98
C LYS A 164 9.36 3.77 16.07
N HIS A 165 9.15 4.65 15.09
CA HIS A 165 7.95 5.48 15.07
C HIS A 165 6.67 4.66 14.96
N LEU A 166 6.64 3.64 14.10
CA LEU A 166 5.51 2.72 14.02
C LEU A 166 5.20 2.06 15.37
N LYS A 167 6.20 1.52 16.07
CA LYS A 167 6.02 0.89 17.38
C LYS A 167 5.49 1.87 18.44
N GLU A 168 5.91 3.12 18.40
CA GLU A 168 5.41 4.15 19.31
C GLU A 168 3.99 4.61 18.94
N MET A 169 3.65 4.73 17.66
CA MET A 169 2.30 5.03 17.19
C MET A 169 1.28 3.91 17.49
N ILE A 170 1.72 2.65 17.60
CA ILE A 170 0.84 1.56 18.04
C ILE A 170 0.47 1.70 19.53
N LYS A 171 1.34 2.30 20.35
CA LYS A 171 1.14 2.47 21.79
C LYS A 171 0.44 3.78 22.17
N ASN A 172 0.31 4.70 21.22
CA ASN A 172 -0.21 6.04 21.44
C ASN A 172 -1.28 6.36 20.40
N GLU A 173 -2.24 7.21 20.76
CA GLU A 173 -3.38 7.54 19.87
C GLU A 173 -3.11 8.79 19.01
N SER A 174 -1.96 9.45 19.19
CA SER A 174 -1.57 10.60 18.39
C SER A 174 -0.08 10.64 18.08
N PHE A 175 0.24 11.21 16.92
CA PHE A 175 1.59 11.53 16.48
C PHE A 175 1.61 12.97 15.98
N VAL A 176 2.55 13.77 16.48
CA VAL A 176 2.68 15.18 16.12
C VAL A 176 4.04 15.40 15.49
N THR A 177 4.04 16.10 14.36
CA THR A 177 5.26 16.57 13.70
C THR A 177 5.22 18.06 13.49
N GLN A 178 6.38 18.72 13.56
CA GLN A 178 6.52 20.12 13.20
C GLN A 178 7.82 20.32 12.44
N THR A 179 7.78 21.19 11.43
CA THR A 179 8.95 21.66 10.70
C THR A 179 8.76 23.11 10.27
N THR A 180 9.83 23.75 9.81
CA THR A 180 9.80 25.13 9.28
C THR A 180 10.10 25.09 7.79
N PRO A 181 9.10 25.31 6.91
CA PRO A 181 9.34 25.38 5.47
C PRO A 181 10.24 26.56 5.08
N TYR A 182 10.73 26.56 3.85
CA TYR A 182 11.67 27.58 3.38
C TYR A 182 11.03 28.96 3.38
N ASN A 183 11.66 29.93 4.06
CA ASN A 183 11.17 31.30 4.22
C ASN A 183 9.71 31.40 4.70
N SER A 184 9.27 30.44 5.51
CA SER A 184 7.91 30.34 6.04
C SER A 184 7.92 30.25 7.57
N SER A 185 6.73 30.31 8.17
CA SER A 185 6.57 30.06 9.62
C SER A 185 6.52 28.56 9.90
N PRO A 186 6.87 28.10 11.12
CA PRO A 186 6.73 26.70 11.49
C PRO A 186 5.30 26.18 11.28
N ILE A 187 5.18 25.00 10.66
CA ILE A 187 3.92 24.29 10.48
C ILE A 187 3.91 23.03 11.34
N THR A 188 2.78 22.77 11.98
CA THR A 188 2.58 21.61 12.87
C THR A 188 1.46 20.76 12.31
N ALA A 189 1.66 19.45 12.24
CA ALA A 189 0.65 18.48 11.87
C ALA A 189 0.38 17.53 13.05
N VAL A 190 -0.91 17.30 13.33
CA VAL A 190 -1.36 16.35 14.35
C VAL A 190 -2.08 15.20 13.65
N PHE A 191 -1.60 13.99 13.85
CA PHE A 191 -2.17 12.76 13.29
C PHE A 191 -2.84 11.96 14.42
N GLU A 192 -4.09 11.57 14.23
CA GLU A 192 -4.79 10.62 15.12
C GLU A 192 -4.51 9.21 14.62
N THR A 193 -3.70 8.43 15.35
CA THR A 193 -3.14 7.16 14.87
C THR A 193 -4.04 5.95 15.16
N ASN A 194 -5.25 6.18 15.65
CA ASN A 194 -6.26 5.13 15.89
C ASN A 194 -6.45 4.22 14.66
N GLY A 195 -6.57 2.91 14.91
CA GLY A 195 -6.71 1.90 13.87
C GLY A 195 -5.40 1.46 13.20
N ILE A 196 -4.24 2.03 13.58
CA ILE A 196 -2.95 1.67 12.97
C ILE A 196 -2.60 0.18 13.12
N SER A 197 -2.98 -0.46 14.23
CA SER A 197 -2.71 -1.89 14.47
C SER A 197 -3.35 -2.79 13.41
N GLU A 198 -4.53 -2.42 12.92
CA GLU A 198 -5.20 -3.15 11.84
C GLU A 198 -4.74 -2.65 10.46
N ALA A 199 -4.55 -1.34 10.31
CA ALA A 199 -4.14 -0.75 9.04
C ALA A 199 -2.77 -1.25 8.57
N ILE A 200 -1.83 -1.54 9.49
CA ILE A 200 -0.45 -1.90 9.17
C ILE A 200 -0.29 -3.34 8.67
N LEU A 201 -1.28 -4.21 8.88
CA LEU A 201 -1.16 -5.64 8.58
C LEU A 201 -0.69 -5.95 7.14
N PRO A 202 -1.17 -5.25 6.08
CA PRO A 202 -0.69 -5.48 4.71
C PRO A 202 0.79 -5.13 4.52
N ILE A 203 1.30 -4.10 5.22
CA ILE A 203 2.73 -3.78 5.21
C ILE A 203 3.54 -4.87 5.93
N LEU A 204 3.07 -5.37 7.08
CA LEU A 204 3.76 -6.42 7.81
C LEU A 204 3.94 -7.68 6.95
N ASP A 205 2.91 -8.03 6.19
CA ASP A 205 2.92 -9.15 5.25
C ASP A 205 3.91 -8.93 4.09
N VAL A 206 3.75 -7.85 3.32
CA VAL A 206 4.57 -7.61 2.11
C VAL A 206 6.04 -7.35 2.44
N CYS A 207 6.31 -6.59 3.50
CA CYS A 207 7.67 -6.28 3.93
C CYS A 207 8.27 -7.34 4.88
N GLN A 208 7.49 -8.35 5.29
CA GLN A 208 7.91 -9.36 6.27
C GLN A 208 8.46 -8.72 7.57
N LEU A 209 7.82 -7.62 7.98
CA LEU A 209 8.27 -6.77 9.09
C LEU A 209 7.86 -7.38 10.42
N LYS A 210 8.76 -7.32 11.42
CA LYS A 210 8.51 -7.81 12.78
C LYS A 210 8.37 -6.65 13.75
N LEU A 211 7.23 -6.57 14.42
CA LEU A 211 6.93 -5.60 15.47
C LEU A 211 7.55 -6.01 16.82
#